data_AF-A0AAV0V0E0-F1
#
_entry.id   AF-A0AAV0V0E0-F1
#
_cell.length_a   1.000
_cell.length_b   1.000
_cell.length_c   1.000
_cell.angle_alpha   90.00
_cell.angle_beta   90.00
_cell.angle_gamma   90.00
#
_symmetry.space_group_name_H-M   'P 1'
#
loop_
_entity.id
_entity.type
_entity.pdbx_description
1 polymer ?
#
loop_
_entity_poly.entity_id
_entity_poly.type
_entity_poly.pdbx_seq_one_letter_code
_entity_poly.pdbx_strand_id
1 'polypeptide(L)'
;MSDPVEATIEVIDNANGTLNCLDGARTAVYAASAHYRGQSSLHFTKHQIAVDLHEDGALLGFPVDRTFVLNGPTIDASLLRNHLAHWMFRGTDRYSPRSRHAVVFVRDRLSADDWSPRYRGIYLALEKIAYTRNRVALAPLNSACQTTDELSGGWAWQNNPLGYGDYSPNIVLDDATGLFGSGARPVLTYPEANVLTQTMRDYFVSPETGPLPRLYQYLYANMTHPDGLEEHIDIGSFVDYFLHSELSENSDAYRRSTYFFKDRSQPINAGPVWDFNLAYGRGGRQTTWLYTGHTFWKRLVCNYKFASLVQQRWAKLRATTWSDESIHLFLQASAEPLRRQLKHCSAWKSDNLQCANVNANARGTFDDAVADLVNAVLARAQWMDSNVAGFYKTLDPEVCVGAGELPAYNCAADGDDKGCLSNPAAYSDAVAFPEPRKSVAAKTCDASKFSAASGAKMEEPTLDPCWLSAGVYITDGSITPFCGGYGFCPEGPGAKCTCTSGRRPPTCARHDDVIVPHGGLFGSDVVKQESLVSNSVDAVLEENTYWTSPLFFLCAVSAMVLGAVLRVRQRRRNRHYSRLREAIATGSGSDCDGRGLSYGTS
;
A
#
# COMPACT_ATOMS: atom_id res chain seq x y z
N MET A 1 -8.02 -11.93 -12.07
CA MET A 1 -8.32 -12.98 -11.07
C MET A 1 -7.59 -12.57 -9.80
N SER A 2 -8.31 -11.96 -8.87
CA SER A 2 -7.79 -11.59 -7.54
C SER A 2 -7.87 -12.76 -6.56
N ASP A 3 -8.64 -13.79 -6.90
CA ASP A 3 -8.86 -14.93 -6.04
C ASP A 3 -7.61 -15.81 -5.97
N PRO A 4 -7.22 -16.27 -4.77
CA PRO A 4 -6.16 -17.25 -4.58
C PRO A 4 -6.43 -18.54 -5.37
N VAL A 5 -5.39 -19.04 -6.03
CA VAL A 5 -5.35 -20.37 -6.62
C VAL A 5 -4.23 -21.18 -6.00
N GLU A 6 -4.43 -22.49 -5.90
CA GLU A 6 -3.37 -23.40 -5.48
C GLU A 6 -2.21 -23.40 -6.49
N ALA A 7 -0.99 -23.35 -5.96
CA ALA A 7 0.22 -23.18 -6.74
C ALA A 7 1.39 -23.99 -6.14
N THR A 8 2.35 -24.30 -7.00
CA THR A 8 3.65 -24.82 -6.58
C THR A 8 4.72 -23.82 -7.01
N ILE A 9 5.49 -23.32 -6.04
CA ILE A 9 6.58 -22.38 -6.29
C ILE A 9 7.89 -23.16 -6.38
N GLU A 10 8.36 -23.36 -7.61
CA GLU A 10 9.67 -23.93 -7.91
C GLU A 10 10.73 -22.82 -7.98
N VAL A 11 11.82 -22.98 -7.24
CA VAL A 11 12.95 -22.03 -7.22
C VAL A 11 14.19 -22.68 -7.81
N ILE A 12 14.94 -21.91 -8.60
CA ILE A 12 16.29 -22.25 -9.06
C ILE A 12 17.19 -21.06 -8.69
N ASP A 13 17.99 -21.22 -7.64
CA ASP A 13 18.90 -20.20 -7.12
C ASP A 13 20.24 -20.84 -6.73
N ASN A 14 21.14 -20.99 -7.70
CA ASN A 14 22.46 -21.56 -7.50
C ASN A 14 23.40 -20.56 -6.82
N ALA A 15 23.49 -20.63 -5.48
CA ALA A 15 24.31 -19.73 -4.67
C ALA A 15 25.82 -19.76 -4.96
N ASN A 16 26.31 -20.79 -5.68
CA ASN A 16 27.71 -20.93 -6.07
C ASN A 16 28.10 -20.12 -7.34
N GLY A 17 27.18 -19.34 -7.90
CA GLY A 17 27.42 -18.53 -9.11
C GLY A 17 27.22 -19.27 -10.44
N THR A 18 26.80 -20.54 -10.40
CA THR A 18 26.35 -21.27 -11.60
C THR A 18 25.10 -20.61 -12.17
N LEU A 19 24.96 -20.58 -13.50
CA LEU A 19 23.76 -20.03 -14.14
C LEU A 19 22.49 -20.79 -13.72
N ASN A 20 21.40 -20.04 -13.53
CA ASN A 20 20.08 -20.61 -13.29
C ASN A 20 19.42 -20.91 -14.64
N CYS A 21 19.38 -22.19 -15.03
CA CYS A 21 18.73 -22.66 -16.26
C CYS A 21 17.32 -23.19 -15.94
N LEU A 22 16.33 -22.92 -16.81
CA LEU A 22 14.92 -23.29 -16.59
C LEU A 22 14.69 -24.81 -16.42
N ASP A 23 15.48 -25.61 -17.12
CA ASP A 23 15.48 -27.07 -17.06
C ASP A 23 16.34 -27.64 -15.93
N GLY A 24 17.14 -26.79 -15.26
CA GLY A 24 18.04 -27.18 -14.17
C GLY A 24 17.34 -27.63 -12.88
N ALA A 25 18.07 -28.29 -11.98
CA ALA A 25 17.50 -28.80 -10.74
C ALA A 25 16.89 -27.68 -9.87
N ARG A 26 15.77 -28.01 -9.21
CA ARG A 26 15.03 -27.06 -8.37
C ARG A 26 15.73 -27.03 -7.01
N THR A 27 16.15 -25.85 -6.58
CA THR A 27 16.84 -25.67 -5.30
C THR A 27 15.87 -25.61 -4.12
N ALA A 28 14.62 -25.23 -4.37
CA ALA A 28 13.53 -25.35 -3.41
C ALA A 28 12.19 -25.51 -4.15
N VAL A 29 11.22 -26.14 -3.47
CA VAL A 29 9.84 -26.29 -3.94
C VAL A 29 8.91 -26.03 -2.77
N TYR A 30 7.93 -25.17 -2.95
CA TYR A 30 6.96 -24.83 -1.91
C TYR A 30 5.53 -25.04 -2.41
N ALA A 31 4.69 -25.65 -1.58
CA ALA A 31 3.25 -25.59 -1.72
C ALA A 31 2.76 -24.21 -1.25
N ALA A 32 1.90 -23.58 -2.05
CA ALA A 32 1.46 -22.21 -1.81
C ALA A 32 0.09 -21.96 -2.43
N SER A 33 -0.54 -20.87 -2.03
CA SER A 33 -1.58 -20.23 -2.81
C SER A 33 -1.00 -18.96 -3.46
N ALA A 34 -1.47 -18.61 -4.65
CA ALA A 34 -1.02 -17.42 -5.38
C ALA A 34 -2.20 -16.68 -6.03
N HIS A 35 -2.12 -15.36 -6.12
CA HIS A 35 -3.11 -14.54 -6.82
C HIS A 35 -2.49 -13.30 -7.44
N TYR A 36 -3.16 -12.70 -8.42
CA TYR A 36 -2.77 -11.38 -8.88
C TYR A 36 -3.14 -10.32 -7.85
N ARG A 37 -2.22 -9.40 -7.58
CA ARG A 37 -2.36 -8.38 -6.55
C ARG A 37 -2.22 -6.95 -7.07
N GLY A 38 -2.59 -6.03 -6.19
CA GLY A 38 -2.63 -4.60 -6.42
C GLY A 38 -4.02 -4.12 -6.81
N GLN A 39 -4.16 -2.82 -7.06
CA GLN A 39 -5.43 -2.21 -7.43
C GLN A 39 -5.38 -1.79 -8.90
N SER A 40 -4.76 -0.65 -9.19
CA SER A 40 -4.55 -0.18 -10.57
C SER A 40 -3.66 -1.12 -11.38
N SER A 41 -2.68 -1.78 -10.73
CA SER A 41 -1.76 -2.70 -11.40
C SER A 41 -2.41 -4.01 -11.85
N LEU A 42 -3.63 -4.32 -11.44
CA LEU A 42 -4.39 -5.43 -12.01
C LEU A 42 -4.73 -5.19 -13.48
N HIS A 43 -4.70 -3.95 -13.95
CA HIS A 43 -4.91 -3.59 -15.35
C HIS A 43 -3.62 -3.55 -16.18
N PHE A 44 -2.46 -3.82 -15.57
CA PHE A 44 -1.20 -3.92 -16.29
C PHE A 44 -1.12 -5.25 -17.04
N THR A 45 -0.47 -5.24 -18.20
CA THR A 45 -0.24 -6.45 -19.02
C THR A 45 0.60 -7.49 -18.29
N LYS A 46 1.51 -7.04 -17.41
CA LYS A 46 2.29 -7.89 -16.53
C LYS A 46 1.81 -7.70 -15.09
N HIS A 47 1.04 -8.67 -14.61
CA HIS A 47 0.48 -8.65 -13.27
C HIS A 47 1.54 -8.86 -12.20
N GLN A 48 1.31 -8.24 -11.04
CA GLN A 48 2.00 -8.57 -9.80
C GLN A 48 1.37 -9.81 -9.18
N ILE A 49 2.16 -10.66 -8.54
CA ILE A 49 1.69 -11.91 -7.94
C ILE A 49 1.95 -11.86 -6.43
N ALA A 50 0.94 -12.11 -5.62
CA ALA A 50 1.10 -12.42 -4.21
C ALA A 50 1.28 -13.94 -4.07
N VAL A 51 2.18 -14.35 -3.18
CA VAL A 51 2.48 -15.75 -2.88
C VAL A 51 2.34 -15.94 -1.38
N ASP A 52 1.48 -16.85 -0.98
CA ASP A 52 1.23 -17.23 0.40
C ASP A 52 1.59 -18.72 0.56
N LEU A 53 2.74 -19.00 1.16
CA LEU A 53 3.21 -20.37 1.40
C LEU A 53 2.30 -21.07 2.42
N HIS A 54 2.06 -22.36 2.21
CA HIS A 54 1.30 -23.18 3.15
C HIS A 54 2.07 -23.40 4.46
N GLU A 55 3.39 -23.45 4.38
CA GLU A 55 4.31 -23.58 5.51
C GLU A 55 5.36 -22.48 5.48
N ASP A 56 5.89 -22.16 6.66
CA ASP A 56 6.98 -21.21 6.85
C ASP A 56 8.20 -21.59 5.98
N GLY A 57 8.67 -20.66 5.13
CA GLY A 57 9.74 -20.94 4.17
C GLY A 57 10.68 -19.77 3.91
N ALA A 58 11.93 -20.08 3.56
CA ALA A 58 12.95 -19.10 3.19
C ALA A 58 12.97 -18.86 1.66
N LEU A 59 11.90 -18.26 1.12
CA LEU A 59 11.77 -18.04 -0.31
C LEU A 59 12.91 -17.14 -0.81
N LEU A 60 13.70 -17.62 -1.78
CA LEU A 60 14.85 -16.89 -2.35
C LEU A 60 15.85 -16.38 -1.29
N GLY A 61 16.02 -17.13 -0.18
CA GLY A 61 16.93 -16.76 0.90
C GLY A 61 16.45 -15.59 1.77
N PHE A 62 15.20 -15.14 1.62
CA PHE A 62 14.60 -14.24 2.60
C PHE A 62 14.44 -14.96 3.95
N PRO A 63 14.42 -14.22 5.08
CA PRO A 63 14.06 -14.79 6.37
C PRO A 63 12.71 -15.50 6.31
N VAL A 64 12.64 -16.63 7.01
CA VAL A 64 11.51 -17.56 7.06
C VAL A 64 10.22 -16.81 7.38
N ASP A 65 9.25 -16.92 6.48
CA ASP A 65 7.89 -16.41 6.64
C ASP A 65 6.98 -17.09 5.60
N ARG A 66 5.72 -16.72 5.54
CA ARG A 66 4.73 -17.29 4.61
C ARG A 66 4.40 -16.38 3.45
N THR A 67 4.47 -15.06 3.64
CA THR A 67 3.87 -14.11 2.69
C THR A 67 4.92 -13.33 1.90
N PHE A 68 4.83 -13.41 0.57
CA PHE A 68 5.78 -12.82 -0.37
C PHE A 68 5.08 -12.19 -1.56
N VAL A 69 5.82 -11.37 -2.30
CA VAL A 69 5.33 -10.66 -3.48
C VAL A 69 6.32 -10.81 -4.61
N LEU A 70 5.83 -11.23 -5.78
CA LEU A 70 6.52 -11.03 -7.04
C LEU A 70 5.95 -9.76 -7.67
N ASN A 71 6.63 -8.64 -7.45
CA ASN A 71 6.29 -7.37 -8.07
C ASN A 71 6.75 -7.42 -9.53
N GLY A 72 5.81 -7.30 -10.47
CA GLY A 72 6.10 -7.14 -11.90
C GLY A 72 6.20 -5.65 -12.22
N PRO A 73 7.39 -5.03 -12.25
CA PRO A 73 7.56 -3.58 -12.44
C PRO A 73 7.22 -3.17 -13.89
N THR A 74 5.95 -3.23 -14.26
CA THR A 74 5.48 -2.92 -15.62
C THR A 74 5.84 -1.49 -16.00
N ILE A 75 5.72 -0.58 -15.05
CA ILE A 75 5.79 0.84 -15.31
C ILE A 75 7.18 1.41 -15.02
N ASP A 76 8.05 0.68 -14.32
CA ASP A 76 9.42 1.09 -13.98
C ASP A 76 10.44 0.46 -14.94
N ALA A 77 10.87 1.24 -15.94
CA ALA A 77 11.89 0.84 -16.92
C ALA A 77 13.25 0.51 -16.29
N SER A 78 13.58 1.07 -15.13
CA SER A 78 14.85 0.78 -14.45
C SER A 78 14.82 -0.56 -13.72
N LEU A 79 13.62 -1.08 -13.40
CA LEU A 79 13.41 -2.25 -12.53
C LEU A 79 13.98 -2.07 -11.09
N LEU A 80 14.48 -0.89 -10.73
CA LEU A 80 15.31 -0.68 -9.54
C LEU A 80 14.67 0.25 -8.50
N ARG A 81 13.56 0.95 -8.78
CA ARG A 81 13.04 1.98 -7.86
C ARG A 81 12.59 1.43 -6.52
N ASN A 82 11.79 0.36 -6.54
CA ASN A 82 11.42 -0.34 -5.31
C ASN A 82 12.65 -0.94 -4.60
N HIS A 83 13.60 -1.47 -5.37
CA HIS A 83 14.81 -2.07 -4.80
C HIS A 83 15.67 -1.04 -4.05
N LEU A 84 15.88 0.13 -4.67
CA LEU A 84 16.55 1.28 -4.08
C LEU A 84 15.82 1.77 -2.82
N ALA A 85 14.51 2.00 -2.91
CA ALA A 85 13.72 2.51 -1.79
C ALA A 85 13.85 1.63 -0.54
N HIS A 86 13.71 0.32 -0.71
CA HIS A 86 13.84 -0.61 0.42
C HIS A 86 15.27 -0.72 0.95
N TRP A 87 16.29 -0.66 0.09
CA TRP A 87 17.69 -0.64 0.52
C TRP A 87 18.02 0.63 1.33
N MET A 88 17.60 1.80 0.84
CA MET A 88 17.80 3.07 1.54
C MET A 88 17.11 3.07 2.92
N PHE A 89 15.86 2.59 3.00
CA PHE A 89 15.15 2.57 4.29
C PHE A 89 15.75 1.56 5.28
N ARG A 90 16.30 0.43 4.82
CA ARG A 90 17.09 -0.45 5.72
C ARG A 90 18.36 0.23 6.22
N GLY A 91 18.91 1.17 5.47
CA GLY A 91 20.04 2.01 5.86
C GLY A 91 19.77 2.95 7.04
N THR A 92 18.52 3.06 7.51
CA THR A 92 18.14 3.78 8.73
C THR A 92 18.10 2.87 9.97
N ASP A 93 18.53 1.62 9.83
CA ASP A 93 18.44 0.53 10.83
C ASP A 93 17.00 0.09 11.15
N ARG A 94 16.04 0.46 10.29
CA ARG A 94 14.63 0.06 10.40
C ARG A 94 14.29 -1.06 9.43
N TYR A 95 13.29 -1.86 9.80
CA TYR A 95 12.79 -2.89 8.92
C TYR A 95 12.19 -2.27 7.64
N SER A 96 12.61 -2.78 6.49
CA SER A 96 11.99 -2.60 5.19
C SER A 96 12.07 -3.92 4.43
N PRO A 97 11.04 -4.29 3.64
CA PRO A 97 11.04 -5.49 2.82
C PRO A 97 12.36 -5.71 2.07
N ARG A 98 13.00 -6.85 2.34
CA ARG A 98 14.13 -7.34 1.53
C ARG A 98 13.62 -7.68 0.15
N SER A 99 14.47 -7.48 -0.85
CA SER A 99 14.09 -7.71 -2.24
C SER A 99 15.24 -8.27 -3.07
N ARG A 100 14.88 -9.07 -4.07
CA ARG A 100 15.79 -9.70 -5.04
C ARG A 100 15.12 -9.75 -6.41
N HIS A 101 15.84 -9.44 -7.48
CA HIS A 101 15.33 -9.66 -8.83
C HIS A 101 15.27 -11.15 -9.15
N ALA A 102 14.21 -11.56 -9.83
CA ALA A 102 13.99 -12.93 -10.27
C ALA A 102 13.40 -12.94 -11.68
N VAL A 103 13.78 -13.95 -12.47
CA VAL A 103 13.10 -14.25 -13.73
C VAL A 103 11.94 -15.19 -13.42
N VAL A 104 10.74 -14.86 -13.89
CA VAL A 104 9.53 -15.63 -13.58
C VAL A 104 9.03 -16.36 -14.83
N PHE A 105 8.76 -17.65 -14.66
CA PHE A 105 8.00 -18.47 -15.58
C PHE A 105 6.72 -18.94 -14.89
N VAL A 106 5.62 -18.99 -15.63
CA VAL A 106 4.33 -19.49 -15.14
C VAL A 106 3.90 -20.65 -16.02
N ARG A 107 3.56 -21.78 -15.39
CA ARG A 107 2.86 -22.90 -16.03
C ARG A 107 1.40 -22.81 -15.60
N ASP A 108 0.53 -22.37 -16.50
CA ASP A 108 -0.91 -22.26 -16.25
C ASP A 108 -1.69 -23.09 -17.28
N ARG A 109 -2.80 -23.69 -16.84
CA ARG A 109 -3.64 -24.56 -17.67
C ARG A 109 -4.54 -23.73 -18.58
N LEU A 110 -3.96 -22.99 -19.52
CA LEU A 110 -4.72 -22.28 -20.55
C LEU A 110 -5.40 -23.26 -21.53
N SER A 111 -4.85 -24.46 -21.68
CA SER A 111 -5.52 -25.62 -22.28
C SER A 111 -5.31 -26.85 -21.39
N ALA A 112 -6.16 -27.86 -21.56
CA ALA A 112 -6.13 -29.06 -20.71
C ALA A 112 -4.77 -29.80 -20.73
N ASP A 113 -4.01 -29.62 -21.82
CA ASP A 113 -2.83 -30.41 -22.19
C ASP A 113 -1.53 -29.59 -22.27
N ASP A 114 -1.58 -28.26 -22.12
CA ASP A 114 -0.40 -27.39 -22.19
C ASP A 114 -0.01 -26.86 -20.80
N TRP A 115 1.04 -27.47 -20.24
CA TRP A 115 1.70 -27.01 -19.02
C TRP A 115 3.09 -26.39 -19.32
N SER A 116 3.33 -25.97 -20.56
CA SER A 116 4.62 -25.39 -20.92
C SER A 116 4.89 -24.10 -20.14
N PRO A 117 6.12 -23.90 -19.62
CA PRO A 117 6.46 -22.70 -18.88
C PRO A 117 6.48 -21.48 -19.79
N ARG A 118 5.66 -20.49 -19.47
CA ARG A 118 5.59 -19.21 -20.19
C ARG A 118 6.42 -18.18 -19.46
N TYR A 119 7.34 -17.55 -20.18
CA TYR A 119 8.14 -16.44 -19.68
C TYR A 119 7.23 -15.26 -19.32
N ARG A 120 7.40 -14.69 -18.12
CA ARG A 120 6.67 -13.49 -17.68
C ARG A 120 7.57 -12.27 -17.54
N GLY A 121 8.89 -12.41 -17.69
CA GLY A 121 9.84 -11.31 -17.54
C GLY A 121 10.54 -11.27 -16.19
N ILE A 122 11.18 -10.13 -15.93
CA ILE A 122 11.93 -9.87 -14.70
C ILE A 122 10.99 -9.29 -13.65
N TYR A 123 10.92 -9.92 -12.49
CA TYR A 123 10.17 -9.46 -11.33
C TYR A 123 11.14 -9.02 -10.24
N LEU A 124 10.67 -8.15 -9.34
CA LEU A 124 11.29 -7.93 -8.05
C LEU A 124 10.53 -8.80 -7.04
N ALA A 125 11.17 -9.83 -6.50
CA ALA A 125 10.64 -10.58 -5.37
C ALA A 125 10.85 -9.75 -4.09
N LEU A 126 9.83 -9.64 -3.25
CA LEU A 126 9.88 -8.93 -1.97
C LEU A 126 9.22 -9.76 -0.86
N GLU A 127 9.69 -9.55 0.36
CA GLU A 127 8.89 -9.82 1.55
C GLU A 127 7.57 -9.01 1.47
N LYS A 128 6.42 -9.62 1.81
CA LYS A 128 5.22 -8.82 2.11
C LYS A 128 5.41 -8.21 3.50
N ILE A 129 4.94 -6.99 3.72
CA ILE A 129 4.88 -6.45 5.09
C ILE A 129 3.98 -7.37 5.91
N ALA A 130 4.54 -7.90 6.99
CA ALA A 130 3.87 -8.75 7.95
C ALA A 130 4.39 -8.43 9.35
N TYR A 131 3.67 -8.88 10.36
CA TYR A 131 3.87 -8.47 11.75
C TYR A 131 4.49 -9.57 12.62
N THR A 132 5.02 -10.61 11.97
CA THR A 132 5.72 -11.74 12.58
C THR A 132 7.11 -11.33 13.11
N ARG A 133 7.74 -12.21 13.90
CA ARG A 133 9.07 -12.00 14.50
C ARG A 133 10.19 -11.71 13.49
N ASN A 134 10.07 -12.18 12.25
CA ASN A 134 11.08 -12.03 11.20
C ASN A 134 10.85 -10.78 10.32
N ARG A 135 9.86 -9.96 10.69
CA ARG A 135 9.38 -8.78 9.95
C ARG A 135 9.25 -7.60 10.93
N VAL A 136 8.08 -6.99 11.07
CA VAL A 136 7.86 -5.85 12.00
C VAL A 136 7.92 -6.29 13.48
N ALA A 137 7.62 -7.55 13.77
CA ALA A 137 7.64 -8.14 15.11
C ALA A 137 6.78 -7.39 16.13
N LEU A 138 5.45 -7.50 15.99
CA LEU A 138 4.49 -6.95 16.95
C LEU A 138 4.05 -8.00 17.96
N ALA A 139 3.78 -7.58 19.20
CA ALA A 139 3.12 -8.42 20.18
C ALA A 139 1.69 -8.76 19.69
N PRO A 140 1.24 -10.02 19.80
CA PRO A 140 -0.09 -10.39 19.35
C PRO A 140 -1.18 -9.88 20.29
N LEU A 141 -2.32 -9.52 19.68
CA LEU A 141 -3.59 -9.30 20.35
C LEU A 141 -4.51 -10.50 20.12
N ASN A 142 -5.20 -10.93 21.16
CA ASN A 142 -6.20 -12.00 21.13
C ASN A 142 -7.30 -11.75 22.16
N SER A 143 -8.38 -12.52 22.13
CA SER A 143 -9.55 -12.35 23.00
C SER A 143 -9.28 -12.36 24.51
N ALA A 144 -8.09 -12.80 24.96
CA ALA A 144 -7.70 -12.73 26.36
C ALA A 144 -7.21 -11.33 26.81
N CYS A 145 -6.97 -10.39 25.89
CA CYS A 145 -6.49 -9.04 26.23
C CYS A 145 -7.63 -8.19 26.80
N GLN A 146 -7.45 -7.61 28.00
CA GLN A 146 -8.52 -6.88 28.70
C GLN A 146 -8.07 -5.56 29.30
N THR A 147 -6.83 -5.49 29.78
CA THR A 147 -6.31 -4.29 30.43
C THR A 147 -5.82 -3.26 29.40
N THR A 148 -5.78 -1.99 29.80
CA THR A 148 -5.23 -0.91 28.98
C THR A 148 -3.79 -1.21 28.53
N ASP A 149 -2.96 -1.82 29.37
CA ASP A 149 -1.59 -2.21 29.00
C ASP A 149 -1.58 -3.33 27.95
N GLU A 150 -2.37 -4.39 28.14
CA GLU A 150 -2.49 -5.50 27.18
C GLU A 150 -2.97 -5.02 25.80
N LEU A 151 -3.94 -4.11 25.78
CA LEU A 151 -4.56 -3.56 24.56
C LEU A 151 -3.75 -2.44 23.91
N SER A 152 -2.69 -1.95 24.56
CA SER A 152 -1.93 -0.78 24.10
C SER A 152 -1.12 -0.95 22.82
N GLY A 153 -1.00 -2.18 22.30
CA GLY A 153 -0.22 -2.44 21.09
C GLY A 153 -0.36 -3.85 20.56
N GLY A 154 0.32 -4.09 19.44
CA GLY A 154 -0.10 -5.13 18.50
C GLY A 154 -1.04 -4.58 17.44
N TRP A 155 -0.91 -3.29 17.12
CA TRP A 155 -1.74 -2.59 16.14
C TRP A 155 -0.92 -2.19 14.93
N ALA A 156 -1.46 -2.34 13.73
CA ALA A 156 -0.89 -1.78 12.52
C ALA A 156 -1.96 -1.39 11.52
N TRP A 157 -1.71 -0.32 10.77
CA TRP A 157 -2.63 0.20 9.76
C TRP A 157 -1.87 0.84 8.61
N GLN A 158 -2.59 1.07 7.52
CA GLN A 158 -2.11 1.81 6.36
C GLN A 158 -3.08 2.93 6.01
N ASN A 159 -2.57 4.01 5.44
CA ASN A 159 -3.39 5.02 4.78
C ASN A 159 -3.48 4.66 3.29
N ASN A 160 -4.70 4.35 2.85
CA ASN A 160 -5.04 4.08 1.46
C ASN A 160 -6.50 4.49 1.20
N PRO A 161 -6.89 4.78 -0.06
CA PRO A 161 -8.29 4.88 -0.43
C PRO A 161 -9.00 3.57 -0.08
N LEU A 162 -10.17 3.68 0.55
CA LEU A 162 -10.96 2.52 0.96
C LEU A 162 -11.46 1.73 -0.27
N GLY A 163 -11.10 0.46 -0.35
CA GLY A 163 -11.67 -0.54 -1.22
C GLY A 163 -12.83 -1.28 -0.58
N TYR A 164 -13.58 -2.03 -1.39
CA TYR A 164 -14.62 -2.92 -0.88
C TYR A 164 -13.99 -3.99 0.02
N GLY A 165 -14.53 -4.19 1.22
CA GLY A 165 -14.01 -5.15 2.19
C GLY A 165 -12.79 -4.68 2.98
N ASP A 166 -12.29 -3.45 2.76
CA ASP A 166 -11.24 -2.93 3.65
C ASP A 166 -11.79 -2.76 5.07
N TYR A 167 -11.04 -3.24 6.06
CA TYR A 167 -11.43 -3.12 7.46
C TYR A 167 -10.82 -1.85 8.04
N SER A 168 -11.66 -0.88 8.39
CA SER A 168 -11.27 0.48 8.72
C SER A 168 -12.02 0.98 9.97
N PRO A 169 -11.34 1.48 11.02
CA PRO A 169 -11.93 1.79 12.31
C PRO A 169 -12.86 2.99 12.27
N ASN A 170 -13.94 2.91 13.05
CA ASN A 170 -14.97 3.94 13.16
C ASN A 170 -14.55 5.10 14.05
N ILE A 171 -13.55 5.85 13.59
CA ILE A 171 -13.02 7.01 14.30
C ILE A 171 -14.11 8.09 14.39
N VAL A 172 -14.27 8.65 15.59
CA VAL A 172 -15.14 9.81 15.85
C VAL A 172 -14.63 10.99 15.03
N LEU A 173 -15.47 11.63 14.22
CA LEU A 173 -15.11 12.90 13.60
C LEU A 173 -15.28 14.08 14.57
N ASP A 174 -14.21 14.84 14.69
CA ASP A 174 -14.05 16.11 15.42
C ASP A 174 -13.02 16.98 14.67
N ASP A 175 -12.70 18.16 15.19
CA ASP A 175 -11.75 19.06 14.52
C ASP A 175 -10.34 18.44 14.38
N ALA A 176 -9.90 17.67 15.38
CA ALA A 176 -8.58 17.04 15.36
C ALA A 176 -8.48 15.94 14.30
N THR A 177 -9.45 15.02 14.30
CA THR A 177 -9.54 13.91 13.36
C THR A 177 -9.91 14.39 11.95
N GLY A 178 -10.72 15.44 11.80
CA GLY A 178 -11.00 16.08 10.53
C GLY A 178 -9.75 16.71 9.89
N LEU A 179 -8.93 17.39 10.70
CA LEU A 179 -7.73 18.08 10.24
C LEU A 179 -6.56 17.12 9.93
N PHE A 180 -6.34 16.11 10.76
CA PHE A 180 -5.18 15.22 10.68
C PHE A 180 -5.49 13.84 10.11
N GLY A 181 -6.71 13.34 10.31
CA GLY A 181 -7.23 12.17 9.61
C GLY A 181 -7.67 12.47 8.18
N SER A 182 -7.77 13.75 7.79
CA SER A 182 -8.18 14.18 6.43
C SER A 182 -9.53 13.58 5.97
N GLY A 183 -10.41 13.21 6.91
CA GLY A 183 -11.64 12.46 6.65
C GLY A 183 -11.42 11.03 6.09
N ALA A 184 -10.16 10.59 5.95
CA ALA A 184 -9.79 9.27 5.49
C ALA A 184 -9.49 8.37 6.70
N ARG A 185 -10.27 7.31 6.85
CA ARG A 185 -10.08 6.33 7.93
C ARG A 185 -8.89 5.41 7.59
N PRO A 186 -8.08 5.02 8.58
CA PRO A 186 -6.96 4.10 8.34
C PRO A 186 -7.48 2.72 7.97
N VAL A 187 -6.77 1.95 7.15
CA VAL A 187 -7.12 0.55 6.91
C VAL A 187 -6.33 -0.29 7.90
N LEU A 188 -7.02 -0.97 8.81
CA LEU A 188 -6.39 -1.85 9.79
C LEU A 188 -5.79 -3.05 9.08
N THR A 189 -4.53 -3.35 9.39
CA THR A 189 -3.78 -4.47 8.80
C THR A 189 -3.30 -5.47 9.86
N TYR A 190 -3.31 -5.08 11.14
CA TYR A 190 -3.05 -5.96 12.27
C TYR A 190 -3.69 -5.42 13.56
N PRO A 191 -4.29 -6.30 14.39
CA PRO A 191 -4.51 -7.72 14.12
C PRO A 191 -5.56 -7.91 13.01
N GLU A 192 -5.71 -9.14 12.50
CA GLU A 192 -6.73 -9.43 11.48
C GLU A 192 -8.13 -9.16 12.03
N ALA A 193 -9.06 -8.77 11.15
CA ALA A 193 -10.40 -8.34 11.56
C ALA A 193 -11.17 -9.45 12.31
N ASN A 194 -10.96 -10.72 11.94
CA ASN A 194 -11.63 -11.89 12.52
C ASN A 194 -11.12 -12.28 13.92
N VAL A 195 -10.03 -11.70 14.42
CA VAL A 195 -9.54 -11.95 15.79
C VAL A 195 -9.91 -10.82 16.77
N LEU A 196 -10.53 -9.75 16.28
CA LEU A 196 -10.91 -8.60 17.10
C LEU A 196 -12.16 -8.87 17.93
N THR A 197 -12.12 -8.43 19.17
CA THR A 197 -13.29 -8.35 20.05
C THR A 197 -13.82 -6.90 20.12
N GLN A 198 -15.04 -6.69 20.64
CA GLN A 198 -15.59 -5.36 20.88
C GLN A 198 -14.73 -4.54 21.82
N THR A 199 -14.22 -5.16 22.89
CA THR A 199 -13.30 -4.49 23.83
C THR A 199 -12.07 -3.92 23.12
N MET A 200 -11.50 -4.67 22.17
CA MET A 200 -10.37 -4.20 21.36
C MET A 200 -10.74 -3.04 20.43
N ARG A 201 -11.92 -3.11 19.81
CA ARG A 201 -12.42 -2.04 18.93
C ARG A 201 -12.66 -0.76 19.71
N ASP A 202 -13.33 -0.85 20.85
CA ASP A 202 -13.63 0.28 21.73
C ASP A 202 -12.33 0.94 22.23
N TYR A 203 -11.32 0.14 22.58
CA TYR A 203 -9.97 0.63 22.90
C TYR A 203 -9.38 1.43 21.74
N PHE A 204 -9.41 0.89 20.51
CA PHE A 204 -8.72 1.52 19.39
C PHE A 204 -9.33 2.88 18.99
N VAL A 205 -10.65 3.03 19.09
CA VAL A 205 -11.37 4.23 18.64
C VAL A 205 -11.60 5.27 19.75
N SER A 206 -11.37 4.90 21.01
CA SER A 206 -11.56 5.78 22.17
C SER A 206 -10.57 6.97 22.12
N PRO A 207 -11.04 8.22 22.33
CA PRO A 207 -10.18 9.38 22.54
C PRO A 207 -9.20 9.25 23.71
N GLU A 208 -9.55 8.46 24.73
CA GLU A 208 -8.79 8.30 25.97
C GLU A 208 -7.68 7.24 25.86
N THR A 209 -7.85 6.24 24.99
CA THR A 209 -6.97 5.06 24.92
C THR A 209 -6.42 4.77 23.52
N GLY A 210 -7.18 5.15 22.48
CA GLY A 210 -6.90 4.88 21.09
C GLY A 210 -5.65 5.62 20.61
N PRO A 211 -4.74 4.93 19.88
CA PRO A 211 -3.47 5.52 19.47
C PRO A 211 -3.65 6.71 18.51
N LEU A 212 -4.55 6.58 17.54
CA LEU A 212 -4.80 7.61 16.53
C LEU A 212 -5.59 8.81 17.08
N PRO A 213 -6.74 8.63 17.76
CA PRO A 213 -7.45 9.75 18.39
C PRO A 213 -6.54 10.58 19.31
N ARG A 214 -5.76 9.94 20.18
CA ARG A 214 -4.81 10.63 21.07
C ARG A 214 -3.73 11.39 20.33
N LEU A 215 -3.15 10.79 19.28
CA LEU A 215 -2.15 11.47 18.45
C LEU A 215 -2.76 12.69 17.76
N TYR A 216 -3.94 12.56 17.16
CA TYR A 216 -4.58 13.67 16.46
C TYR A 216 -4.96 14.81 17.41
N GLN A 217 -5.46 14.49 18.61
CA GLN A 217 -5.71 15.49 19.66
C GLN A 217 -4.43 16.19 20.12
N TYR A 218 -3.34 15.45 20.29
CA TYR A 218 -2.04 16.06 20.63
C TYR A 218 -1.54 16.96 19.50
N LEU A 219 -1.62 16.51 18.24
CA LEU A 219 -1.23 17.32 17.09
C LEU A 219 -2.07 18.59 16.96
N TYR A 220 -3.34 18.52 17.33
CA TYR A 220 -4.25 19.66 17.36
C TYR A 220 -3.86 20.64 18.48
N ALA A 221 -3.92 20.19 19.73
CA ALA A 221 -3.82 21.07 20.90
C ALA A 221 -2.37 21.44 21.25
N ASN A 222 -1.47 20.45 21.29
CA ASN A 222 -0.23 20.54 22.07
C ASN A 222 1.04 20.37 21.24
N MET A 223 0.98 20.35 19.91
CA MET A 223 2.13 19.94 19.10
C MET A 223 3.38 20.83 19.24
N THR A 224 3.17 22.11 19.53
CA THR A 224 4.25 23.07 19.73
C THR A 224 4.82 23.04 21.16
N HIS A 225 4.21 22.26 22.06
CA HIS A 225 4.75 22.03 23.39
C HIS A 225 6.10 21.32 23.26
N PRO A 226 7.13 21.71 24.06
CA PRO A 226 8.46 21.12 23.92
C PRO A 226 8.50 19.62 24.24
N ASP A 227 7.55 19.14 25.04
CA ASP A 227 7.45 17.75 25.50
C ASP A 227 6.09 17.12 25.17
N GLY A 228 6.04 15.79 25.24
CA GLY A 228 4.82 14.98 25.10
C GLY A 228 4.68 14.29 23.74
N LEU A 229 5.36 14.78 22.69
CA LEU A 229 5.27 14.19 21.35
C LEU A 229 5.72 12.72 21.35
N GLU A 230 6.79 12.43 22.10
CA GLU A 230 7.38 11.11 22.23
C GLU A 230 6.49 10.10 22.98
N GLU A 231 5.47 10.57 23.71
CA GLU A 231 4.45 9.71 24.31
C GLU A 231 3.49 9.13 23.25
N HIS A 232 3.39 9.79 22.11
CA HIS A 232 2.50 9.42 21.01
C HIS A 232 3.24 8.75 19.85
N ILE A 233 4.43 9.25 19.48
CA ILE A 233 5.20 8.74 18.34
C ILE A 233 6.66 8.40 18.69
N ASP A 234 7.20 7.36 18.04
CA ASP A 234 8.63 7.15 17.91
C ASP A 234 9.14 8.21 16.94
N ILE A 235 9.57 9.35 17.49
CA ILE A 235 9.95 10.52 16.69
C ILE A 235 11.05 10.19 15.67
N GLY A 236 11.98 9.29 16.00
CA GLY A 236 13.01 8.82 15.08
C GLY A 236 12.43 8.09 13.87
N SER A 237 11.39 7.28 14.06
CA SER A 237 10.74 6.54 12.97
C SER A 237 10.02 7.48 12.02
N PHE A 238 9.38 8.51 12.56
CA PHE A 238 8.72 9.54 11.77
C PHE A 238 9.74 10.37 11.00
N VAL A 239 10.88 10.72 11.59
CA VAL A 239 11.97 11.42 10.91
C VAL A 239 12.57 10.57 9.78
N ASP A 240 12.86 9.29 10.04
CA ASP A 240 13.39 8.38 9.01
C ASP A 240 12.40 8.18 7.85
N TYR A 241 11.11 8.00 8.15
CA TYR A 241 10.04 7.90 7.15
C TYR A 241 9.87 9.19 6.35
N PHE A 242 9.89 10.34 7.04
CA PHE A 242 9.79 11.66 6.45
C PHE A 242 10.93 11.92 5.47
N LEU A 243 12.18 11.76 5.90
CA LEU A 243 13.35 11.99 5.06
C LEU A 243 13.36 11.05 3.84
N HIS A 244 12.95 9.80 4.01
CA HIS A 244 12.85 8.85 2.91
C HIS A 244 11.77 9.25 1.91
N SER A 245 10.60 9.66 2.42
CA SER A 245 9.50 10.15 1.60
C SER A 245 9.92 11.39 0.78
N GLU A 246 10.55 12.37 1.43
CA GLU A 246 11.05 13.58 0.77
C GLU A 246 12.14 13.30 -0.28
N LEU A 247 13.08 12.39 0.01
CA LEU A 247 14.14 12.02 -0.93
C LEU A 247 13.63 11.20 -2.10
N SER A 248 12.63 10.35 -1.86
CA SER A 248 12.07 9.50 -2.90
C SER A 248 11.26 10.27 -3.94
N GLU A 249 10.79 11.48 -3.62
CA GLU A 249 9.83 12.22 -4.45
C GLU A 249 8.62 11.37 -4.89
N ASN A 250 8.22 10.40 -4.05
CA ASN A 250 7.09 9.54 -4.38
C ASN A 250 5.81 10.39 -4.42
N SER A 251 5.12 10.42 -5.56
CA SER A 251 3.87 11.18 -5.74
C SER A 251 2.74 10.73 -4.80
N ASP A 252 2.90 9.55 -4.21
CA ASP A 252 1.95 8.93 -3.30
C ASP A 252 2.36 9.06 -1.82
N ALA A 253 3.53 9.65 -1.54
CA ALA A 253 4.02 9.87 -0.19
C ALA A 253 2.95 10.52 0.71
N TYR A 254 2.95 10.13 1.98
CA TYR A 254 2.07 10.63 3.05
C TYR A 254 0.57 10.35 2.91
N ARG A 255 0.08 9.97 1.73
CA ARG A 255 -1.35 9.78 1.45
C ARG A 255 -1.75 8.35 1.12
N ARG A 256 -0.84 7.57 0.54
CA ARG A 256 -1.07 6.22 0.01
C ARG A 256 0.11 5.34 0.34
N SER A 257 -0.13 4.04 0.47
CA SER A 257 0.89 3.03 0.81
C SER A 257 1.74 3.44 2.03
N THR A 258 1.12 4.19 2.95
CA THR A 258 1.78 4.75 4.13
C THR A 258 1.39 3.90 5.31
N TYR A 259 2.35 3.18 5.88
CA TYR A 259 2.13 2.22 6.96
C TYR A 259 2.53 2.84 8.31
N PHE A 260 1.82 2.42 9.34
CA PHE A 260 2.13 2.73 10.72
C PHE A 260 1.87 1.49 11.58
N PHE A 261 2.56 1.41 12.71
CA PHE A 261 2.31 0.37 13.70
C PHE A 261 2.55 0.89 15.10
N LYS A 262 2.00 0.19 16.09
CA LYS A 262 2.22 0.45 17.50
C LYS A 262 2.34 -0.88 18.23
N ASP A 263 3.49 -1.10 18.85
CA ASP A 263 3.68 -2.25 19.74
C ASP A 263 3.28 -1.92 21.18
N ARG A 264 3.12 -2.96 22.00
CA ARG A 264 2.62 -2.85 23.37
C ARG A 264 3.49 -1.91 24.19
N SER A 265 2.84 -0.95 24.85
CA SER A 265 3.46 0.07 25.72
C SER A 265 4.58 0.88 25.02
N GLN A 266 4.57 0.94 23.69
CA GLN A 266 5.53 1.67 22.86
C GLN A 266 4.80 2.71 22.00
N PRO A 267 5.43 3.81 21.60
CA PRO A 267 4.77 4.82 20.79
C PRO A 267 4.56 4.37 19.33
N ILE A 268 3.74 5.11 18.58
CA ILE A 268 3.44 4.81 17.17
C ILE A 268 4.72 4.96 16.34
N ASN A 269 4.98 4.01 15.47
CA ASN A 269 6.08 4.04 14.51
C ASN A 269 5.54 4.30 13.10
N ALA A 270 6.28 5.09 12.32
CA ALA A 270 6.04 5.27 10.89
C ALA A 270 6.85 4.27 10.05
N GLY A 271 6.22 3.74 9.01
CA GLY A 271 6.73 2.66 8.17
C GLY A 271 6.20 1.27 8.59
N PRO A 272 6.70 0.20 7.97
CA PRO A 272 7.72 0.17 6.92
C PRO A 272 7.28 0.87 5.63
N VAL A 273 8.25 1.38 4.86
CA VAL A 273 7.95 2.01 3.57
C VAL A 273 7.49 0.98 2.51
N TRP A 274 6.64 1.41 1.58
CA TRP A 274 6.09 0.54 0.51
C TRP A 274 5.76 1.31 -0.78
N ASP A 275 5.81 0.61 -1.92
CA ASP A 275 5.36 1.04 -3.26
C ASP A 275 5.99 2.33 -3.83
N PHE A 276 7.20 2.21 -4.36
CA PHE A 276 8.02 3.28 -4.93
C PHE A 276 8.14 3.22 -6.45
N ASN A 277 7.19 2.58 -7.13
CA ASN A 277 7.19 2.49 -8.59
C ASN A 277 7.04 3.86 -9.29
N LEU A 278 6.55 4.89 -8.60
CA LEU A 278 6.42 6.29 -9.06
C LEU A 278 7.47 7.23 -8.44
N ALA A 279 8.45 6.70 -7.69
CA ALA A 279 9.49 7.49 -7.05
C ALA A 279 10.62 7.88 -8.02
N TYR A 280 11.53 8.72 -7.52
CA TYR A 280 12.82 9.08 -8.12
C TYR A 280 12.67 9.58 -9.55
N GLY A 281 12.00 10.73 -9.69
CA GLY A 281 11.79 11.45 -10.94
C GLY A 281 10.74 10.86 -11.89
N ARG A 282 10.08 9.75 -11.53
CA ARG A 282 9.10 9.09 -12.42
C ARG A 282 7.68 9.61 -12.27
N GLY A 283 7.20 9.79 -11.05
CA GLY A 283 5.91 10.40 -10.73
C GLY A 283 5.92 11.94 -10.81
N GLY A 284 7.08 12.51 -11.13
CA GLY A 284 7.34 13.94 -11.15
C GLY A 284 8.68 14.26 -10.48
N ARG A 285 9.15 15.48 -10.66
CA ARG A 285 10.24 16.09 -9.90
C ARG A 285 9.68 17.29 -9.16
N GLN A 286 10.12 17.49 -7.92
CA GLN A 286 9.63 18.53 -7.05
C GLN A 286 10.72 19.54 -6.79
N THR A 287 10.35 20.82 -6.84
CA THR A 287 11.23 21.93 -6.45
C THR A 287 10.94 22.43 -5.03
N THR A 288 10.07 21.71 -4.30
CA THR A 288 9.63 22.02 -2.94
C THR A 288 9.60 20.75 -2.07
N TRP A 289 9.30 20.92 -0.79
CA TRP A 289 9.05 19.82 0.13
C TRP A 289 7.65 19.23 -0.07
N LEU A 290 7.54 17.90 -0.16
CA LEU A 290 6.29 17.18 -0.37
C LEU A 290 5.31 17.39 0.78
N TYR A 291 5.81 17.42 2.03
CA TYR A 291 4.99 17.53 3.23
C TYR A 291 4.09 18.78 3.27
N THR A 292 4.41 19.82 2.50
CA THR A 292 3.66 21.09 2.50
C THR A 292 2.19 20.93 2.11
N GLY A 293 1.87 19.90 1.32
CA GLY A 293 0.49 19.53 0.99
C GLY A 293 -0.24 18.70 2.06
N HIS A 294 0.43 18.34 3.17
CA HIS A 294 -0.06 17.36 4.14
C HIS A 294 -0.08 17.93 5.55
N THR A 295 -1.27 18.30 6.04
CA THR A 295 -1.43 19.00 7.34
C THR A 295 -0.81 18.25 8.52
N PHE A 296 -0.97 16.93 8.60
CA PHE A 296 -0.32 16.08 9.60
C PHE A 296 1.20 16.30 9.67
N TRP A 297 1.87 16.28 8.53
CA TRP A 297 3.33 16.41 8.46
C TRP A 297 3.79 17.87 8.59
N LYS A 298 3.02 18.84 8.09
CA LYS A 298 3.26 20.27 8.36
C LYS A 298 3.29 20.55 9.86
N ARG A 299 2.35 19.96 10.60
CA ARG A 299 2.22 20.14 12.05
C ARG A 299 3.37 19.47 12.80
N LEU A 300 3.87 18.33 12.31
CA LEU A 300 5.10 17.71 12.82
C LEU A 300 6.31 18.63 12.77
N VAL A 301 6.49 19.33 11.65
CA VAL A 301 7.60 20.28 11.46
C VAL A 301 7.53 21.49 12.39
N CYS A 302 6.37 21.80 12.98
CA CYS A 302 6.26 22.89 13.96
C CYS A 302 6.92 22.55 15.31
N ASN A 303 7.14 21.26 15.61
CA ASN A 303 7.76 20.84 16.87
C ASN A 303 9.30 20.93 16.77
N TYR A 304 9.93 21.52 17.79
CA TYR A 304 11.36 21.81 17.73
C TYR A 304 12.24 20.56 17.70
N LYS A 305 11.86 19.49 18.43
CA LYS A 305 12.59 18.22 18.41
C LYS A 305 12.51 17.60 17.02
N PHE A 306 11.32 17.59 16.40
CA PHE A 306 11.16 17.06 15.05
C PHE A 306 12.01 17.83 14.03
N ALA A 307 11.95 19.16 14.03
CA ALA A 307 12.74 20.01 13.14
C ALA A 307 14.26 19.84 13.33
N SER A 308 14.70 19.67 14.58
CA SER A 308 16.11 19.41 14.92
C SER A 308 16.57 18.05 14.40
N LEU A 309 15.78 17.01 14.65
CA LEU A 309 16.12 15.65 14.27
C LEU A 309 16.10 15.44 12.75
N VAL A 310 15.23 16.12 11.99
CA VAL A 310 15.24 16.07 10.52
C VAL A 310 16.60 16.52 9.98
N GLN A 311 17.14 17.64 10.49
CA GLN A 311 18.43 18.16 10.06
C GLN A 311 19.59 17.25 10.46
N GLN A 312 19.66 16.88 11.74
CA GLN A 312 20.71 16.01 12.27
C GLN A 312 20.73 14.64 11.55
N ARG A 313 19.54 14.03 11.38
CA ARG A 313 19.42 12.71 10.77
C ARG A 313 19.76 12.73 9.29
N TRP A 314 19.39 13.79 8.56
CA TRP A 314 19.77 13.96 7.16
C TRP A 314 21.29 13.96 6.98
N ALA A 315 22.01 14.78 7.76
CA ALA A 315 23.47 14.84 7.72
C ALA A 315 24.12 13.47 7.98
N LYS A 316 23.61 12.74 9.00
CA LYS A 316 24.11 11.39 9.34
C LYS A 316 23.86 10.37 8.21
N LEU A 317 22.68 10.38 7.59
CA LEU A 317 22.35 9.46 6.50
C LEU A 317 23.16 9.77 5.23
N ARG A 318 23.37 11.05 4.93
CA ARG A 318 24.18 11.51 3.79
C ARG A 318 25.66 11.20 3.94
N ALA A 319 26.16 11.08 5.16
CA ALA A 319 27.52 10.60 5.44
C ALA A 319 27.67 9.07 5.35
N THR A 320 26.58 8.31 5.17
CA THR A 320 26.58 6.84 5.25
C THR A 320 25.82 6.21 4.07
N THR A 321 24.74 5.45 4.34
CA THR A 321 24.02 4.66 3.34
C THR A 321 23.42 5.53 2.24
N TRP A 322 23.11 6.79 2.52
CA TRP A 322 22.48 7.69 1.55
C TRP A 322 23.48 8.64 0.89
N SER A 323 24.80 8.42 1.01
CA SER A 323 25.79 9.21 0.28
C SER A 323 25.66 9.04 -1.23
N ASP A 324 26.13 10.02 -2.01
CA ASP A 324 26.07 9.96 -3.48
C ASP A 324 26.80 8.71 -4.01
N GLU A 325 27.96 8.40 -3.42
CA GLU A 325 28.75 7.22 -3.74
C GLU A 325 27.99 5.93 -3.40
N SER A 326 27.44 5.81 -2.19
CA SER A 326 26.70 4.61 -1.76
C SER A 326 25.50 4.34 -2.67
N ILE A 327 24.72 5.38 -3.00
CA ILE A 327 23.55 5.27 -3.88
C ILE A 327 23.97 4.86 -5.29
N HIS A 328 25.01 5.51 -5.85
CA HIS A 328 25.49 5.20 -7.18
C HIS A 328 26.02 3.75 -7.26
N LEU A 329 26.89 3.35 -6.33
CA LEU A 329 27.45 2.00 -6.29
C LEU A 329 26.36 0.94 -6.13
N PHE A 330 25.38 1.18 -5.26
CA PHE A 330 24.25 0.26 -5.10
C PHE A 330 23.46 0.09 -6.40
N LEU A 331 23.13 1.19 -7.09
CA LEU A 331 22.38 1.14 -8.35
C LEU A 331 23.16 0.45 -9.47
N GLN A 332 24.47 0.71 -9.60
CA GLN A 332 25.31 0.02 -10.58
C GLN A 332 25.40 -1.48 -10.28
N ALA A 333 25.69 -1.85 -9.03
CA ALA A 333 25.78 -3.25 -8.63
C ALA A 333 24.45 -4.00 -8.83
N SER A 334 23.33 -3.34 -8.56
CA SER A 334 21.99 -3.90 -8.75
C SER A 334 21.59 -4.01 -10.23
N ALA A 335 22.10 -3.13 -11.10
CA ALA A 335 21.85 -3.16 -12.53
C ALA A 335 22.64 -4.28 -13.24
N GLU A 336 23.80 -4.69 -12.74
CA GLU A 336 24.68 -5.65 -13.40
C GLU A 336 24.02 -7.00 -13.74
N PRO A 337 23.31 -7.69 -12.81
CA PRO A 337 22.59 -8.91 -13.14
C PRO A 337 21.52 -8.71 -14.21
N LEU A 338 20.85 -7.55 -14.20
CA LEU A 338 19.83 -7.18 -15.18
C LEU A 338 20.45 -6.95 -16.56
N ARG A 339 21.58 -6.26 -16.65
CA ARG A 339 22.35 -6.08 -17.89
C ARG A 339 22.73 -7.42 -18.51
N ARG A 340 23.23 -8.36 -17.69
CA ARG A 340 23.58 -9.71 -18.15
C ARG A 340 22.36 -10.45 -18.68
N GLN A 341 21.23 -10.37 -17.99
CA GLN A 341 19.98 -10.97 -18.46
C GLN A 341 19.52 -10.37 -19.80
N LEU A 342 19.58 -9.04 -19.94
CA LEU A 342 19.07 -8.31 -21.10
C LEU A 342 20.01 -8.36 -22.32
N LYS A 343 21.28 -8.76 -22.15
CA LYS A 343 22.31 -8.78 -23.21
C LYS A 343 21.87 -9.46 -24.51
N HIS A 344 21.03 -10.48 -24.41
CA HIS A 344 20.56 -11.28 -25.55
C HIS A 344 19.14 -10.92 -26.01
N CYS A 345 18.53 -9.89 -25.43
CA CYS A 345 17.22 -9.43 -25.86
C CYS A 345 17.33 -8.33 -26.94
N SER A 346 16.71 -8.56 -28.10
CA SER A 346 16.67 -7.60 -29.22
C SER A 346 15.74 -6.41 -28.99
N ALA A 347 14.69 -6.57 -28.17
CA ALA A 347 13.72 -5.54 -27.82
C ALA A 347 13.51 -5.54 -26.30
N TRP A 348 14.48 -5.00 -25.54
CA TRP A 348 14.62 -5.18 -24.08
C TRP A 348 13.35 -5.00 -23.22
N LYS A 349 12.35 -4.24 -23.70
CA LYS A 349 11.07 -4.02 -23.01
C LYS A 349 10.00 -5.06 -23.30
N SER A 350 10.15 -5.89 -24.34
CA SER A 350 9.15 -6.88 -24.74
C SER A 350 9.05 -8.03 -23.73
N ASP A 351 8.07 -8.90 -23.96
CA ASP A 351 7.84 -10.15 -23.23
C ASP A 351 8.56 -11.36 -23.85
N ASN A 352 9.48 -11.15 -24.80
CA ASN A 352 10.32 -12.21 -25.33
C ASN A 352 11.26 -12.76 -24.22
N LEU A 353 11.70 -14.00 -24.38
CA LEU A 353 12.66 -14.63 -23.49
C LEU A 353 13.88 -13.71 -23.27
N GLN A 354 14.36 -13.62 -22.03
CA GLN A 354 15.45 -12.75 -21.58
C GLN A 354 15.16 -11.24 -21.52
N CYS A 355 14.00 -10.78 -21.98
CA CYS A 355 13.63 -9.35 -21.96
C CYS A 355 12.95 -8.95 -20.63
N ALA A 356 12.94 -7.66 -20.31
CA ALA A 356 12.42 -7.17 -19.02
C ALA A 356 10.91 -7.39 -18.85
N ASN A 357 10.14 -7.36 -19.95
CA ASN A 357 8.68 -7.22 -19.97
C ASN A 357 8.22 -6.00 -19.15
N VAL A 358 8.38 -4.81 -19.73
CA VAL A 358 7.94 -3.54 -19.15
C VAL A 358 7.19 -2.73 -20.20
N ASN A 359 6.14 -2.02 -19.76
CA ASN A 359 5.38 -1.08 -20.57
C ASN A 359 5.61 0.37 -20.08
N ALA A 360 6.84 0.68 -19.70
CA ALA A 360 7.22 2.00 -19.25
C ALA A 360 7.38 2.94 -20.45
N ASN A 361 6.83 4.15 -20.36
CA ASN A 361 6.98 5.22 -21.36
C ASN A 361 8.41 5.77 -21.50
N ALA A 362 9.39 5.18 -20.81
CA ALA A 362 10.79 5.58 -20.91
C ALA A 362 11.28 5.44 -22.36
N ARG A 363 12.07 6.39 -22.83
CA ARG A 363 12.75 6.33 -24.14
C ARG A 363 14.14 5.73 -23.93
N GLY A 364 14.77 5.25 -25.02
CA GLY A 364 16.14 4.72 -24.95
C GLY A 364 16.27 3.30 -24.40
N THR A 365 17.49 3.01 -23.96
CA THR A 365 18.00 1.72 -23.49
C THR A 365 17.69 1.49 -22.00
N PHE A 366 18.00 0.28 -21.51
CA PHE A 366 17.95 -0.01 -20.07
C PHE A 366 18.94 0.88 -19.30
N ASP A 367 20.15 1.08 -19.82
CA ASP A 367 21.17 1.89 -19.17
C ASP A 367 20.78 3.38 -19.09
N ASP A 368 20.09 3.91 -20.10
CA ASP A 368 19.51 5.25 -20.02
C ASP A 368 18.52 5.36 -18.86
N ALA A 369 17.67 4.34 -18.67
CA ALA A 369 16.70 4.31 -17.57
C ALA A 369 17.36 4.19 -16.18
N VAL A 370 18.50 3.50 -16.08
CA VAL A 370 19.33 3.44 -14.86
C VAL A 370 20.00 4.79 -14.60
N ALA A 371 20.58 5.41 -15.63
CA ALA A 371 21.21 6.72 -15.53
C ALA A 371 20.18 7.80 -15.12
N ASP A 372 18.98 7.77 -15.68
CA ASP A 372 17.89 8.68 -15.30
C ASP A 372 17.49 8.52 -13.82
N LEU A 373 17.45 7.28 -13.32
CA LEU A 373 17.19 7.00 -11.90
C LEU A 373 18.29 7.57 -11.02
N VAL A 374 19.56 7.29 -11.34
CA VAL A 374 20.73 7.84 -10.62
C VAL A 374 20.67 9.36 -10.58
N ASN A 375 20.50 10.00 -11.74
CA ASN A 375 20.46 11.45 -11.85
C ASN A 375 19.29 12.04 -11.05
N ALA A 376 18.12 11.40 -11.06
CA ALA A 376 16.96 11.89 -10.32
C ALA A 376 17.18 11.83 -8.80
N VAL A 377 17.63 10.70 -8.25
CA VAL A 377 17.82 10.56 -6.80
C VAL A 377 18.96 11.46 -6.30
N LEU A 378 20.07 11.57 -7.04
CA LEU A 378 21.20 12.42 -6.65
C LEU A 378 20.85 13.90 -6.75
N ALA A 379 20.12 14.32 -7.79
CA ALA A 379 19.65 15.70 -7.89
C ALA A 379 18.72 16.09 -6.73
N ARG A 380 17.82 15.19 -6.32
CA ARG A 380 16.97 15.43 -5.14
C ARG A 380 17.80 15.47 -3.86
N ALA A 381 18.76 14.56 -3.68
CA ALA A 381 19.64 14.56 -2.51
C ALA A 381 20.40 15.89 -2.38
N GLN A 382 21.00 16.37 -3.47
CA GLN A 382 21.72 17.65 -3.51
C GLN A 382 20.80 18.86 -3.25
N TRP A 383 19.57 18.81 -3.77
CA TRP A 383 18.56 19.81 -3.43
C TRP A 383 18.24 19.79 -1.92
N MET A 384 18.04 18.61 -1.32
CA MET A 384 17.79 18.48 0.12
C MET A 384 18.99 18.94 0.94
N ASP A 385 20.23 18.64 0.53
CA ASP A 385 21.46 19.13 1.16
C ASP A 385 21.46 20.66 1.27
N SER A 386 20.93 21.35 0.25
CA SER A 386 20.86 22.82 0.20
C SER A 386 19.66 23.42 0.95
N ASN A 387 18.66 22.61 1.34
CA ASN A 387 17.39 23.11 1.86
C ASN A 387 17.06 22.63 3.28
N VAL A 388 17.73 21.60 3.80
CA VAL A 388 17.40 21.01 5.11
C VAL A 388 17.58 22.01 6.26
N ALA A 389 18.52 22.95 6.15
CA ALA A 389 18.71 24.02 7.12
C ALA A 389 17.45 24.90 7.32
N GLY A 390 16.56 24.95 6.32
CA GLY A 390 15.31 25.70 6.36
C GLY A 390 14.19 25.04 7.18
N PHE A 391 14.45 23.91 7.86
CA PHE A 391 13.49 23.33 8.80
C PHE A 391 13.40 24.11 10.11
N TYR A 392 14.46 24.84 10.49
CA TYR A 392 14.34 25.89 11.48
C TYR A 392 13.77 27.15 10.85
N LYS A 393 12.71 27.67 11.46
CA LYS A 393 11.92 28.79 10.93
C LYS A 393 11.12 29.48 12.01
N THR A 394 10.69 30.70 11.70
CA THR A 394 9.62 31.36 12.43
C THR A 394 8.33 30.56 12.29
N LEU A 395 7.61 30.38 13.39
CA LEU A 395 6.33 29.68 13.36
C LEU A 395 5.21 30.61 12.89
N ASP A 396 4.36 30.07 12.01
CA ASP A 396 3.21 30.75 11.42
C ASP A 396 1.92 30.21 12.08
N PRO A 397 1.07 31.07 12.68
CA PRO A 397 -0.18 30.65 13.29
C PRO A 397 -1.18 30.01 12.31
N GLU A 398 -1.12 30.29 11.00
CA GLU A 398 -1.99 29.64 10.00
C GLU A 398 -1.64 28.16 9.78
N VAL A 399 -0.36 27.80 9.95
CA VAL A 399 0.15 26.44 9.75
C VAL A 399 0.30 25.69 11.07
N CYS A 400 0.67 26.42 12.12
CA CYS A 400 0.99 25.90 13.44
C CYS A 400 -0.06 26.32 14.49
N VAL A 401 -1.36 26.18 14.17
CA VAL A 401 -2.50 26.44 15.08
C VAL A 401 -2.37 25.66 16.40
N GLY A 402 -1.90 26.28 17.49
CA GLY A 402 -1.83 25.67 18.82
C GLY A 402 -3.00 26.03 19.72
N ALA A 403 -3.29 25.18 20.70
CA ALA A 403 -3.94 25.61 21.92
C ALA A 403 -2.85 26.22 22.82
N GLY A 404 -2.78 27.56 22.87
CA GLY A 404 -1.79 28.29 23.68
C GLY A 404 -0.99 29.32 22.89
N GLU A 405 -0.02 29.97 23.54
CA GLU A 405 0.89 30.91 22.87
C GLU A 405 1.85 30.15 21.94
N LEU A 406 1.93 30.60 20.68
CA LEU A 406 2.81 30.01 19.68
C LEU A 406 4.26 30.46 19.96
N PRO A 407 5.22 29.53 20.09
CA PRO A 407 6.65 29.88 20.15
C PRO A 407 7.06 30.71 18.94
N ALA A 408 8.04 31.61 19.09
CA ALA A 408 8.51 32.40 17.95
C ALA A 408 9.20 31.52 16.90
N TYR A 409 9.95 30.50 17.33
CA TYR A 409 10.71 29.60 16.46
C TYR A 409 10.55 28.13 16.88
N ASN A 410 10.85 27.21 15.95
CA ASN A 410 10.81 25.76 16.17
C ASN A 410 12.20 25.12 16.31
N CYS A 411 13.13 25.79 17.00
CA CYS A 411 14.52 25.32 17.08
C CYS A 411 15.06 25.14 18.50
N ALA A 412 14.33 25.62 19.51
CA ALA A 412 14.61 25.34 20.92
C ALA A 412 13.33 25.08 21.70
N ALA A 413 13.50 24.49 22.89
CA ALA A 413 12.39 24.13 23.79
C ALA A 413 11.64 25.34 24.34
N ASP A 414 12.33 26.46 24.55
CA ASP A 414 11.76 27.73 25.03
C ASP A 414 11.20 28.60 23.90
N GLY A 415 11.45 28.23 22.64
CA GLY A 415 10.95 28.96 21.48
C GLY A 415 11.64 30.29 21.18
N ASP A 416 12.70 30.66 21.91
CA ASP A 416 13.43 31.92 21.76
C ASP A 416 14.94 31.68 21.74
N ASP A 417 15.48 31.35 20.57
CA ASP A 417 16.93 31.19 20.45
C ASP A 417 17.60 32.04 19.39
N LYS A 418 16.88 32.56 18.37
CA LYS A 418 17.26 33.54 17.30
C LYS A 418 18.53 33.27 16.50
N GLY A 419 19.53 32.61 17.07
CA GLY A 419 20.76 32.14 16.47
C GLY A 419 20.62 30.77 15.81
N CYS A 420 19.51 30.05 16.00
CA CYS A 420 19.29 28.79 15.31
C CYS A 420 19.19 28.97 13.79
N LEU A 421 18.65 30.11 13.34
CA LEU A 421 18.52 30.41 11.91
C LEU A 421 19.86 30.75 11.27
N SER A 422 20.81 31.29 12.04
CA SER A 422 22.15 31.63 11.56
C SER A 422 23.16 30.50 11.76
N ASN A 423 22.95 29.61 12.73
CA ASN A 423 23.80 28.45 13.00
C ASN A 423 22.98 27.17 13.30
N PRO A 424 22.26 26.61 12.31
CA PRO A 424 21.37 25.46 12.55
C PRO A 424 22.06 24.22 13.13
N ALA A 425 23.28 23.91 12.69
CA ALA A 425 24.00 22.71 13.11
C ALA A 425 24.22 22.63 14.63
N ALA A 426 24.55 23.76 15.28
CA ALA A 426 24.79 23.79 16.72
C ALA A 426 23.54 23.46 17.56
N TYR A 427 22.35 23.71 17.02
CA TYR A 427 21.08 23.45 17.69
C TYR A 427 20.56 22.05 17.38
N SER A 428 20.69 21.60 16.13
CA SER A 428 20.22 20.26 15.73
C SER A 428 20.98 19.16 16.46
N ASP A 429 22.27 19.36 16.71
CA ASP A 429 23.12 18.39 17.39
C ASP A 429 22.84 18.28 18.91
N ALA A 430 22.15 19.27 19.49
CA ALA A 430 21.77 19.25 20.90
C ALA A 430 20.60 18.27 21.19
N VAL A 431 19.81 17.92 20.17
CA VAL A 431 18.73 16.94 20.30
C VAL A 431 19.25 15.57 19.91
N ALA A 432 19.23 14.62 20.85
CA ALA A 432 19.71 13.27 20.58
C ALA A 432 18.72 12.48 19.70
N PHE A 433 19.22 11.89 18.61
CA PHE A 433 18.42 10.97 17.79
C PHE A 433 18.09 9.70 18.59
N PRO A 434 16.81 9.31 18.71
CA PRO A 434 16.43 8.14 19.49
C PRO A 434 16.84 6.84 18.78
N GLU A 435 17.20 5.83 19.56
CA GLU A 435 17.52 4.50 19.05
C GLU A 435 16.28 3.84 18.42
N PRO A 436 16.44 3.03 17.36
CA PRO A 436 15.35 2.24 16.82
C PRO A 436 14.68 1.36 17.88
N ARG A 437 13.35 1.30 17.81
CA ARG A 437 12.53 0.45 18.67
C ARG A 437 13.07 -0.99 18.73
N LYS A 438 13.25 -1.51 19.94
CA LYS A 438 13.46 -2.94 20.18
C LYS A 438 12.11 -3.63 20.25
N SER A 439 11.95 -4.76 19.57
CA SER A 439 10.72 -5.54 19.69
C SER A 439 10.54 -6.01 21.13
N VAL A 440 9.33 -5.84 21.67
CA VAL A 440 9.01 -6.39 22.98
C VAL A 440 8.78 -7.87 22.77
N ALA A 441 9.50 -8.73 23.54
CA ALA A 441 9.22 -10.16 23.55
C ALA A 441 7.71 -10.35 23.75
N ALA A 442 7.08 -11.26 23.00
CA ALA A 442 5.62 -11.43 22.94
C ALA A 442 5.02 -11.63 24.34
N LYS A 443 4.70 -10.53 25.03
CA LYS A 443 3.91 -10.56 26.26
C LYS A 443 2.54 -11.04 25.80
N THR A 444 2.18 -12.25 26.19
CA THR A 444 0.85 -12.79 25.89
C THR A 444 -0.17 -12.15 26.81
N CYS A 445 -1.40 -12.01 26.33
CA CYS A 445 -2.51 -11.59 27.18
C CYS A 445 -2.84 -12.70 28.19
N ASP A 446 -3.19 -12.31 29.42
CA ASP A 446 -3.36 -13.26 30.52
C ASP A 446 -4.72 -13.98 30.44
N ALA A 447 -4.71 -15.16 29.82
CA ALA A 447 -5.89 -16.01 29.69
C ALA A 447 -6.34 -16.66 31.02
N SER A 448 -5.50 -16.67 32.06
CA SER A 448 -5.85 -17.31 33.34
C SER A 448 -7.03 -16.63 34.05
N LYS A 449 -7.30 -15.37 33.70
CA LYS A 449 -8.43 -14.56 34.18
C LYS A 449 -9.80 -15.10 33.78
N PHE A 450 -9.88 -15.99 32.79
CA PHE A 450 -11.14 -16.54 32.24
C PHE A 450 -11.41 -18.00 32.65
N SER A 451 -10.79 -18.46 33.74
CA SER A 451 -11.05 -19.81 34.26
C SER A 451 -12.49 -19.98 34.74
N ALA A 452 -12.99 -21.22 34.78
CA ALA A 452 -14.32 -21.54 35.31
C ALA A 452 -14.54 -21.03 36.76
N ALA A 453 -13.47 -20.78 37.51
CA ALA A 453 -13.52 -20.25 38.87
C ALA A 453 -13.78 -18.72 38.93
N SER A 454 -13.48 -17.95 37.88
CA SER A 454 -13.69 -16.49 37.86
C SER A 454 -15.09 -16.08 37.39
N GLY A 455 -15.83 -16.97 36.73
CA GLY A 455 -17.14 -16.68 36.14
C GLY A 455 -17.11 -15.69 34.96
N ALA A 456 -15.95 -15.13 34.63
CA ALA A 456 -15.76 -14.21 33.51
C ALA A 456 -15.68 -14.99 32.20
N LYS A 457 -16.55 -14.65 31.24
CA LYS A 457 -16.51 -15.23 29.90
C LYS A 457 -15.57 -14.44 29.01
N MET A 458 -14.73 -15.16 28.26
CA MET A 458 -13.91 -14.57 27.21
C MET A 458 -14.80 -14.09 26.08
N GLU A 459 -14.51 -12.89 25.58
CA GLU A 459 -15.26 -12.32 24.47
C GLU A 459 -14.94 -13.08 23.17
N GLU A 460 -15.97 -13.48 22.42
CA GLU A 460 -15.78 -14.14 21.13
C GLU A 460 -15.32 -13.12 20.07
N PRO A 461 -14.29 -13.43 19.28
CA PRO A 461 -13.91 -12.61 18.14
C PRO A 461 -15.08 -12.45 17.16
N THR A 462 -15.30 -11.23 16.72
CA THR A 462 -16.39 -10.88 15.82
C THR A 462 -15.93 -9.85 14.81
N LEU A 463 -16.38 -9.98 13.56
CA LEU A 463 -16.27 -8.90 12.59
C LEU A 463 -17.28 -7.82 12.96
N ASP A 464 -16.83 -6.57 13.12
CA ASP A 464 -17.73 -5.42 13.22
C ASP A 464 -17.96 -4.83 11.83
N PRO A 465 -19.18 -4.94 11.31
CA PRO A 465 -19.50 -4.40 10.00
C PRO A 465 -19.47 -2.88 9.89
N CYS A 466 -19.59 -2.14 11.00
CA CYS A 466 -19.37 -0.69 11.02
C CYS A 466 -17.93 -0.31 10.61
N TRP A 467 -17.03 -1.30 10.57
CA TRP A 467 -15.65 -1.15 10.14
C TRP A 467 -15.41 -1.74 8.75
N LEU A 468 -16.37 -2.44 8.15
CA LEU A 468 -16.21 -3.01 6.81
C LEU A 468 -16.56 -1.99 5.74
N SER A 469 -15.58 -1.66 4.91
CA SER A 469 -15.79 -0.68 3.86
C SER A 469 -16.65 -1.23 2.73
N ALA A 470 -17.61 -0.42 2.30
CA ALA A 470 -18.42 -0.63 1.11
C ALA A 470 -17.67 -0.31 -0.21
N GLY A 471 -16.43 0.17 -0.13
CA GLY A 471 -15.72 0.75 -1.26
C GLY A 471 -16.30 2.08 -1.72
N VAL A 472 -15.90 2.52 -2.92
CA VAL A 472 -16.40 3.74 -3.57
C VAL A 472 -17.51 3.36 -4.55
N TYR A 473 -18.76 3.70 -4.26
CA TYR A 473 -19.85 3.57 -5.23
C TYR A 473 -19.76 4.74 -6.24
N ILE A 474 -19.53 4.42 -7.52
CA ILE A 474 -19.48 5.42 -8.60
C ILE A 474 -20.78 5.35 -9.39
N THR A 475 -21.80 6.08 -8.93
CA THR A 475 -22.93 6.49 -9.79
C THR A 475 -23.40 7.92 -9.51
N ASP A 476 -23.26 8.44 -8.29
CA ASP A 476 -23.72 9.79 -7.93
C ASP A 476 -22.70 10.63 -7.14
N GLY A 477 -21.49 10.10 -6.89
CA GLY A 477 -20.45 10.80 -6.16
C GLY A 477 -20.66 10.84 -4.64
N SER A 478 -21.64 10.11 -4.10
CA SER A 478 -21.80 9.94 -2.65
C SER A 478 -20.96 8.77 -2.13
N ILE A 479 -20.10 9.05 -1.15
CA ILE A 479 -19.35 8.02 -0.41
C ILE A 479 -20.24 7.61 0.77
N THR A 480 -20.77 6.38 0.80
CA THR A 480 -21.34 5.80 2.02
C THR A 480 -20.43 4.67 2.49
N PRO A 481 -19.47 4.95 3.37
CA PRO A 481 -18.33 4.06 3.51
C PRO A 481 -18.62 2.75 4.25
N PHE A 482 -19.82 2.50 4.83
CA PHE A 482 -20.04 1.37 5.76
C PHE A 482 -21.31 0.51 5.59
N CYS A 483 -22.06 0.60 4.48
CA CYS A 483 -23.28 -0.22 4.29
C CYS A 483 -23.54 -0.71 2.86
N GLY A 484 -22.56 -0.69 1.96
CA GLY A 484 -22.72 -1.17 0.58
C GLY A 484 -23.76 -0.41 -0.27
N GLY A 485 -24.20 0.79 0.14
CA GLY A 485 -25.35 1.48 -0.47
C GLY A 485 -26.72 1.03 0.07
N TYR A 486 -26.76 0.24 1.13
CA TYR A 486 -27.97 -0.37 1.66
C TYR A 486 -28.30 0.03 3.11
N GLY A 487 -27.73 1.14 3.55
CA GLY A 487 -27.90 1.64 4.90
C GLY A 487 -26.89 2.74 5.26
N PHE A 488 -26.85 3.07 6.54
CA PHE A 488 -25.92 4.03 7.12
C PHE A 488 -25.41 3.54 8.48
N CYS A 489 -24.10 3.66 8.74
CA CYS A 489 -23.51 3.48 10.07
C CYS A 489 -22.92 4.82 10.53
N PRO A 490 -23.37 5.36 11.69
CA PRO A 490 -22.77 6.56 12.27
C PRO A 490 -21.35 6.29 12.76
N GLU A 491 -20.60 7.35 13.04
CA GLU A 491 -19.23 7.27 13.54
C GLU A 491 -19.14 7.00 15.05
N GLY A 492 -17.97 6.52 15.49
CA GLY A 492 -17.66 6.29 16.91
C GLY A 492 -17.92 4.88 17.45
N PRO A 493 -17.55 4.65 18.72
CA PRO A 493 -17.76 3.37 19.42
C PRO A 493 -19.25 3.09 19.65
N GLY A 494 -19.64 1.81 19.52
CA GLY A 494 -21.03 1.38 19.71
C GLY A 494 -22.03 1.85 18.63
N ALA A 495 -21.54 2.32 17.48
CA ALA A 495 -22.36 2.76 16.37
C ALA A 495 -23.36 1.66 15.93
N LYS A 496 -24.62 2.05 15.74
CA LYS A 496 -25.70 1.17 15.28
C LYS A 496 -26.07 1.51 13.84
N CYS A 497 -25.92 0.55 12.94
CA CYS A 497 -26.27 0.76 11.54
C CYS A 497 -27.78 0.69 11.32
N THR A 498 -28.27 1.54 10.43
CA THR A 498 -29.64 1.55 9.92
C THR A 498 -29.65 0.98 8.51
N CYS A 499 -30.46 -0.04 8.25
CA CYS A 499 -30.47 -0.76 6.97
C CYS A 499 -31.78 -0.60 6.22
N THR A 500 -31.73 -0.65 4.89
CA THR A 500 -32.91 -0.65 4.02
C THR A 500 -33.44 -2.07 3.76
N SER A 501 -34.74 -2.18 3.49
CA SER A 501 -35.54 -3.36 3.15
C SER A 501 -34.79 -4.70 2.95
N GLY A 502 -34.99 -5.64 3.89
CA GLY A 502 -34.51 -7.03 3.77
C GLY A 502 -33.08 -7.28 4.24
N ARG A 503 -32.37 -6.23 4.66
CA ARG A 503 -30.98 -6.29 5.14
C ARG A 503 -30.90 -6.04 6.63
N ARG A 504 -29.84 -6.54 7.27
CA ARG A 504 -29.75 -6.55 8.74
C ARG A 504 -28.50 -5.81 9.22
N PRO A 505 -28.60 -5.03 10.31
CA PRO A 505 -27.44 -4.54 11.01
C PRO A 505 -26.59 -5.72 11.52
N PRO A 506 -25.27 -5.51 11.73
CA PRO A 506 -24.57 -4.23 11.55
C PRO A 506 -24.08 -3.98 10.11
N THR A 507 -24.14 -4.96 9.21
CA THR A 507 -23.51 -4.85 7.86
C THR A 507 -24.38 -4.14 6.83
N CYS A 508 -25.69 -4.14 7.05
CA CYS A 508 -26.68 -3.86 6.01
C CYS A 508 -26.48 -4.69 4.73
N ALA A 509 -25.83 -5.85 4.86
CA ALA A 509 -25.78 -6.86 3.83
C ALA A 509 -26.95 -7.85 4.03
N ARG A 510 -27.27 -8.61 3.00
CA ARG A 510 -28.20 -9.74 3.12
C ARG A 510 -27.49 -10.90 3.83
N HIS A 511 -28.26 -11.87 4.34
CA HIS A 511 -27.68 -13.01 5.04
C HIS A 511 -26.78 -13.88 4.14
N ASP A 512 -27.01 -13.84 2.83
CA ASP A 512 -26.25 -14.53 1.78
C ASP A 512 -25.13 -13.67 1.16
N ASP A 513 -25.00 -12.39 1.53
CA ASP A 513 -23.93 -11.54 1.04
C ASP A 513 -22.62 -11.90 1.78
N VAL A 514 -21.66 -12.46 1.07
CA VAL A 514 -20.35 -12.78 1.65
C VAL A 514 -19.56 -11.49 1.86
N ILE A 515 -19.33 -11.12 3.12
CA ILE A 515 -18.49 -9.98 3.46
C ILE A 515 -17.11 -10.50 3.84
N VAL A 516 -16.23 -10.51 2.84
CA VAL A 516 -14.84 -10.94 3.02
C VAL A 516 -13.99 -9.69 3.21
N PRO A 517 -13.32 -9.53 4.37
CA PRO A 517 -12.27 -8.52 4.50
C PRO A 517 -11.21 -8.77 3.43
N HIS A 518 -10.61 -7.72 2.87
CA HIS A 518 -9.56 -7.89 1.85
C HIS A 518 -8.44 -8.83 2.37
N GLY A 519 -8.38 -10.07 1.84
CA GLY A 519 -7.37 -11.07 2.20
C GLY A 519 -7.76 -12.13 3.25
N GLY A 520 -9.03 -12.26 3.67
CA GLY A 520 -9.49 -13.34 4.53
C GLY A 520 -9.86 -14.64 3.77
N LEU A 521 -9.60 -15.81 4.36
CA LEU A 521 -10.07 -17.12 3.86
C LEU A 521 -11.58 -17.33 4.13
N PHE A 522 -12.22 -18.13 3.29
CA PHE A 522 -13.57 -18.65 3.50
C PHE A 522 -13.57 -19.71 4.61
N GLY A 523 -14.27 -19.45 5.72
CA GLY A 523 -14.68 -20.50 6.65
C GLY A 523 -15.85 -21.29 6.05
N SER A 524 -15.73 -22.61 6.01
CA SER A 524 -16.59 -23.54 5.27
C SER A 524 -18.00 -23.78 5.85
N ASP A 525 -18.53 -22.92 6.70
CA ASP A 525 -19.79 -23.16 7.40
C ASP A 525 -20.75 -21.96 7.34
N VAL A 526 -21.42 -21.70 6.20
CA VAL A 526 -22.79 -21.14 6.21
C VAL A 526 -23.59 -21.56 4.96
N VAL A 527 -24.37 -22.62 5.16
CA VAL A 527 -25.78 -22.91 4.76
C VAL A 527 -26.34 -22.50 3.38
N LYS A 528 -26.70 -23.58 2.67
CA LYS A 528 -27.69 -23.83 1.62
C LYS A 528 -28.81 -22.79 1.36
N GLN A 529 -28.87 -22.48 0.07
CA GLN A 529 -29.88 -21.87 -0.80
C GLN A 529 -31.34 -22.33 -0.60
N GLU A 530 -32.27 -21.38 -0.58
CA GLU A 530 -33.60 -21.51 -1.18
C GLU A 530 -33.96 -20.24 -1.98
N SER A 531 -34.40 -20.46 -3.21
CA SER A 531 -34.76 -19.51 -4.26
C SER A 531 -36.17 -18.93 -4.10
N LEU A 532 -36.43 -17.71 -4.59
CA LEU A 532 -37.69 -17.20 -5.20
C LEU A 532 -37.44 -15.74 -5.67
N VAL A 533 -37.15 -15.47 -6.95
CA VAL A 533 -38.05 -15.17 -8.09
C VAL A 533 -38.83 -13.84 -8.01
N SER A 534 -38.41 -12.93 -8.90
CA SER A 534 -39.18 -11.97 -9.73
C SER A 534 -39.41 -10.52 -9.29
N ASN A 535 -38.97 -9.62 -10.20
CA ASN A 535 -39.62 -8.41 -10.74
C ASN A 535 -39.82 -7.21 -9.80
N SER A 536 -39.73 -5.93 -10.20
CA SER A 536 -39.39 -5.19 -11.43
C SER A 536 -39.50 -3.69 -11.04
N VAL A 537 -38.50 -2.85 -11.30
CA VAL A 537 -38.48 -1.80 -12.35
C VAL A 537 -39.08 -0.42 -11.93
N ASP A 538 -38.22 0.60 -12.08
CA ASP A 538 -38.41 2.04 -12.36
C ASP A 538 -39.16 2.94 -11.37
N ALA A 539 -38.89 4.25 -11.20
CA ALA A 539 -37.83 5.22 -11.52
C ALA A 539 -38.46 6.59 -11.22
N VAL A 540 -37.81 7.52 -10.51
CA VAL A 540 -37.99 8.99 -10.72
C VAL A 540 -36.74 9.71 -10.23
N LEU A 541 -36.12 10.48 -11.13
CA LEU A 541 -35.13 11.52 -10.88
C LEU A 541 -35.84 12.88 -10.89
N GLU A 542 -35.50 13.78 -9.97
CA GLU A 542 -35.63 15.22 -10.16
C GLU A 542 -34.43 15.95 -9.53
N GLU A 543 -33.91 16.91 -10.28
CA GLU A 543 -32.68 17.69 -10.06
C GLU A 543 -32.82 18.74 -8.96
N ASN A 544 -31.70 19.12 -8.33
CA ASN A 544 -31.41 20.54 -8.06
C ASN A 544 -29.90 20.82 -7.88
N THR A 545 -29.40 21.63 -8.80
CA THR A 545 -28.11 22.33 -8.90
C THR A 545 -27.91 23.38 -7.80
N TYR A 546 -26.64 23.70 -7.45
CA TYR A 546 -26.10 25.08 -7.50
C TYR A 546 -24.60 25.29 -7.09
N TRP A 547 -23.87 26.06 -7.93
CA TRP A 547 -22.61 26.86 -7.83
C TRP A 547 -21.25 26.17 -7.54
N THR A 548 -20.21 26.10 -8.41
CA THR A 548 -19.43 27.01 -9.30
C THR A 548 -18.28 27.80 -8.66
N SER A 549 -17.04 27.51 -9.10
CA SER A 549 -15.97 28.48 -9.39
C SER A 549 -14.86 27.85 -10.27
N PRO A 550 -14.13 28.64 -11.10
CA PRO A 550 -13.68 28.19 -12.41
C PRO A 550 -12.15 28.10 -12.51
N LEU A 551 -11.59 26.88 -12.54
CA LEU A 551 -10.21 26.63 -13.03
C LEU A 551 -10.07 25.28 -13.76
N PHE A 552 -11.18 24.60 -14.07
CA PHE A 552 -11.21 23.34 -14.82
C PHE A 552 -11.81 23.51 -16.23
N PHE A 553 -11.24 24.40 -17.03
CA PHE A 553 -11.52 24.43 -18.46
C PHE A 553 -10.20 24.41 -19.23
N LEU A 554 -9.69 23.19 -19.46
CA LEU A 554 -8.82 22.87 -20.60
C LEU A 554 -8.63 21.35 -20.84
N CYS A 555 -9.16 20.46 -19.99
CA CYS A 555 -9.13 19.01 -20.24
C CYS A 555 -10.44 18.39 -20.77
N ALA A 556 -11.55 19.14 -20.82
CA ALA A 556 -12.86 18.57 -21.19
C ALA A 556 -13.17 18.56 -22.70
N VAL A 557 -12.41 19.30 -23.53
CA VAL A 557 -12.71 19.42 -24.99
C VAL A 557 -12.07 18.29 -25.81
N SER A 558 -11.04 17.61 -25.29
CA SER A 558 -10.38 16.49 -25.98
C SER A 558 -11.17 15.17 -25.90
N ALA A 559 -12.07 15.02 -24.93
CA ALA A 559 -12.82 13.78 -24.70
C ALA A 559 -14.10 13.66 -25.56
N MET A 560 -14.70 14.78 -25.99
CA MET A 560 -15.93 14.75 -26.79
C MET A 560 -15.68 14.46 -28.28
N VAL A 561 -14.50 14.79 -28.81
CA VAL A 561 -14.16 14.51 -30.21
C VAL A 561 -13.78 13.03 -30.42
N LEU A 562 -13.21 12.35 -29.41
CA LEU A 562 -12.90 10.92 -29.48
C LEU A 562 -14.17 10.02 -29.43
N GLY A 563 -15.19 10.46 -28.68
CA GLY A 563 -16.46 9.74 -28.54
C GLY A 563 -17.29 9.70 -29.83
N ALA A 564 -17.22 10.75 -30.65
CA ALA A 564 -17.90 10.80 -31.95
C ALA A 564 -17.22 9.89 -32.99
N VAL A 565 -15.89 9.81 -33.00
CA VAL A 565 -15.10 8.97 -33.92
C VAL A 565 -15.27 7.48 -33.60
N LEU A 566 -15.37 7.11 -32.32
CA LEU A 566 -15.60 5.72 -31.90
C LEU A 566 -17.04 5.24 -32.19
N ARG A 567 -18.06 6.10 -32.07
CA ARG A 567 -19.46 5.78 -32.45
C ARG A 567 -19.62 5.49 -33.95
N VAL A 568 -18.89 6.20 -34.82
CA VAL A 568 -18.92 5.97 -36.28
C VAL A 568 -18.20 4.67 -36.67
N ARG A 569 -17.10 4.31 -35.99
CA ARG A 569 -16.39 3.03 -36.19
C ARG A 569 -17.20 1.81 -35.73
N GLN A 570 -17.95 1.92 -34.63
CA GLN A 570 -18.79 0.82 -34.12
C GLN A 570 -20.05 0.58 -34.99
N ARG A 571 -20.62 1.63 -35.60
CA ARG A 571 -21.71 1.50 -36.59
C ARG A 571 -21.27 0.86 -37.91
N ARG A 572 -20.02 1.04 -38.36
CA ARG A 572 -19.47 0.31 -39.53
C ARG A 572 -19.17 -1.16 -39.22
N ARG A 573 -18.72 -1.47 -38.00
CA ARG A 573 -18.42 -2.86 -37.58
C ARG A 573 -19.68 -3.72 -37.47
N ASN A 574 -20.79 -3.17 -36.98
CA ASN A 574 -22.05 -3.91 -36.84
C ASN A 574 -22.79 -4.18 -38.16
N ARG A 575 -22.54 -3.40 -39.23
CA ARG A 575 -23.08 -3.68 -40.59
C ARG A 575 -22.35 -4.82 -41.31
N HIS A 576 -21.14 -5.18 -40.88
CA HIS A 576 -20.40 -6.29 -41.49
C HIS A 576 -20.83 -7.66 -40.92
N TYR A 577 -21.24 -7.70 -39.64
CA TYR A 577 -21.70 -8.93 -38.97
C TYR A 577 -23.16 -9.31 -39.24
N SER A 578 -24.01 -8.38 -39.69
CA SER A 578 -25.40 -8.71 -40.07
C SER A 578 -25.49 -9.38 -41.45
N ARG A 579 -24.53 -9.16 -42.36
CA ARG A 579 -24.50 -9.79 -43.69
C ARG A 579 -23.90 -11.21 -43.71
N LEU A 580 -23.30 -11.66 -42.62
CA LEU A 580 -22.77 -13.02 -42.48
C LEU A 580 -23.75 -13.99 -41.79
N ARG A 581 -24.90 -13.50 -41.29
CA ARG A 581 -25.92 -14.31 -40.62
C ARG A 581 -27.11 -14.69 -41.51
N GLU A 582 -27.28 -14.05 -42.67
CA GLU A 582 -28.32 -14.40 -43.66
C GLU A 582 -27.85 -15.42 -44.72
N ALA A 583 -26.57 -15.77 -44.77
CA ALA A 583 -26.03 -16.74 -45.75
C ALA A 583 -25.99 -18.20 -45.24
N ILE A 584 -26.45 -18.48 -44.02
CA ILE A 584 -26.35 -19.82 -43.39
C ILE A 584 -27.73 -20.47 -43.13
N ALA A 585 -28.83 -19.81 -43.52
CA ALA A 585 -30.19 -20.31 -43.28
C ALA A 585 -30.90 -20.95 -44.50
N THR A 586 -30.21 -21.23 -45.60
CA THR A 586 -30.81 -21.94 -46.75
C THR A 586 -29.81 -22.88 -47.42
N GLY A 587 -30.02 -24.20 -47.31
CA GLY A 587 -29.29 -25.21 -48.10
C GLY A 587 -29.14 -26.57 -47.43
N SER A 588 -30.23 -27.33 -47.32
CA SER A 588 -30.21 -28.77 -47.08
C SER A 588 -29.97 -29.53 -48.38
N GLY A 589 -29.11 -30.57 -48.37
CA GLY A 589 -29.14 -31.64 -49.38
C GLY A 589 -27.78 -32.29 -49.70
N SER A 590 -27.62 -33.54 -49.26
CA SER A 590 -26.94 -34.69 -49.92
C SER A 590 -25.76 -34.44 -50.88
N ASP A 591 -24.58 -35.02 -50.63
CA ASP A 591 -24.16 -36.35 -51.14
C ASP A 591 -22.67 -36.65 -50.86
N CYS A 592 -22.34 -37.94 -50.97
CA CYS A 592 -21.07 -38.62 -50.68
C CYS A 592 -19.87 -38.30 -51.61
N ASP A 593 -18.71 -38.85 -51.19
CA ASP A 593 -17.48 -39.23 -51.93
C ASP A 593 -16.30 -38.24 -52.09
N GLY A 594 -15.21 -38.53 -51.35
CA GLY A 594 -14.03 -39.20 -51.93
C GLY A 594 -12.91 -38.37 -52.59
N ARG A 595 -11.67 -38.56 -52.06
CA ARG A 595 -10.33 -38.24 -52.63
C ARG A 595 -10.02 -36.73 -52.71
N GLY A 596 -8.83 -36.19 -52.48
CA GLY A 596 -7.45 -36.66 -52.45
C GLY A 596 -6.56 -35.55 -53.06
N LEU A 597 -5.31 -35.43 -52.60
CA LEU A 597 -4.16 -34.76 -53.25
C LEU A 597 -3.95 -33.23 -53.16
N SER A 598 -2.98 -32.87 -52.30
CA SER A 598 -1.64 -32.32 -52.61
C SER A 598 -1.40 -30.93 -53.23
N TYR A 599 -0.34 -30.30 -52.68
CA TYR A 599 0.64 -29.34 -53.22
C TYR A 599 0.26 -27.86 -53.41
N GLY A 600 1.20 -26.99 -52.98
CA GLY A 600 1.49 -25.75 -53.70
C GLY A 600 1.85 -24.54 -52.84
N THR A 601 3.15 -24.34 -52.67
CA THR A 601 3.87 -23.11 -52.30
C THR A 601 3.31 -21.79 -52.86
N SER A 602 3.30 -20.72 -52.07
CA SER A 602 4.14 -19.50 -52.24
C SER A 602 4.21 -18.74 -50.92
#